data_AF-A0A9D4VSJ9-F1
#
_entry.id   AF-A0A9D4VSJ9-F1
#
_cell.length_a   1.000
_cell.length_b   1.000
_cell.length_c   1.000
_cell.angle_alpha   90.00
_cell.angle_beta   90.00
_cell.angle_gamma   90.00
#
_symmetry.space_group_name_H-M   'P 1'
#
loop_
_entity.id
_entity.type
_entity.pdbx_description
1 polymer ?
#
loop_
_entity_poly.entity_id
_entity_poly.type
_entity_poly.pdbx_seq_one_letter_code
_entity_poly.pdbx_strand_id
1 'polypeptide(L)'
;MTAPPPAKPLTLQEWETLMENFQSGNGIEKWNSLDPSLTDHLLSSLLRKDFPLQLKFQLLVFLDEFSISIFHSENLNRLIEALKTVIQSPPDAVHISPLFKEQFMISVTSVIVCFSEEDNVQTVIESLVELLLTVINRPNFGSDRHTRAIACECLRELERSKPCLLSDVVGHLWSLCQNERTHASQSYILLFTTVIHNIVDKKLSISILNTSHPLLPFSTPQCLNREDFGSDSGSGLNTKELRRALAFLLEWPQVLTPCGMMEFVSMVISVVVALELQPSMLKVQLFGMIHSYDPLLCHVVLAMFMHFLDAFDGQEGEVSSRLLLISRESHHYLVFRLLAIHWLLGFNQLVFNKQSRTEKKIETGNEACSTFYPSLFDPLALKALKLDLLASCSVLRQKSDSDYKSSSHDGDDGLVNPVKVFEQGLLSVSSFKWLPPGSTEIAVAFRTFHKFLITGSSHSDSDPSTTRNMLDSMIFRTLQVMLVNMTLESRRLVPVVAAFVDRLLSCKKHSWLGERLLQKFDEHLLPKVKMDYKLVYCFPIFDRIAENLTIPPRGLIALLTNFMIFLVEKHGPDTVMKSWSQGSRALGICRTMLVHHHSSRLFLRLSRLLAFTCLFFPDLEVRDNSRY
;
A
#
# COMPACT_ATOMS: atom_id res chain seq x y z
N MET A 1 30.52 -64.17 10.11
CA MET A 1 30.39 -62.74 10.42
C MET A 1 28.91 -62.43 10.43
N THR A 2 28.34 -62.23 11.60
CA THR A 2 26.92 -61.89 11.81
C THR A 2 26.68 -60.46 11.33
N ALA A 3 25.65 -60.26 10.50
CA ALA A 3 25.22 -58.94 10.07
C ALA A 3 24.94 -58.04 11.30
N PRO A 4 25.25 -56.73 11.22
CA PRO A 4 24.90 -55.80 12.30
C PRO A 4 23.39 -55.84 12.57
N PRO A 5 22.95 -55.64 13.83
CA PRO A 5 21.54 -55.64 14.16
C PRO A 5 20.81 -54.52 13.38
N PRO A 6 19.54 -54.74 12.97
CA PRO A 6 18.77 -53.70 12.29
C PRO A 6 18.65 -52.46 13.19
N ALA A 7 18.90 -51.29 12.60
CA ALA A 7 18.79 -50.00 13.27
C ALA A 7 17.45 -49.87 14.00
N LYS A 8 17.49 -49.45 15.27
CA LYS A 8 16.27 -49.29 16.07
C LYS A 8 15.52 -48.05 15.56
N PRO A 9 14.29 -48.20 15.04
CA PRO A 9 13.54 -47.04 14.60
C PRO A 9 13.14 -46.15 15.78
N LEU A 10 13.13 -44.84 15.55
CA LEU A 10 12.60 -43.87 16.51
C LEU A 10 11.10 -44.14 16.75
N THR A 11 10.68 -43.97 18.00
CA THR A 11 9.28 -44.03 18.44
C THR A 11 8.59 -42.68 18.25
N LEU A 12 7.26 -42.66 18.33
CA LEU A 12 6.46 -41.43 18.19
C LEU A 12 6.87 -40.36 19.22
N GLN A 13 7.06 -40.74 20.48
CA GLN A 13 7.50 -39.83 21.54
C GLN A 13 8.92 -39.30 21.30
N GLU A 14 9.82 -40.13 20.80
CA GLU A 14 11.19 -39.69 20.47
C GLU A 14 11.16 -38.66 19.33
N TRP A 15 10.29 -38.82 18.34
CA TRP A 15 10.10 -37.82 17.28
C TRP A 15 9.55 -36.48 17.80
N GLU A 16 8.54 -36.52 18.66
CA GLU A 16 7.98 -35.30 19.28
C GLU A 16 9.06 -34.54 20.07
N THR A 17 9.84 -35.25 20.91
CA THR A 17 10.94 -34.63 21.66
C THR A 17 12.05 -34.09 20.75
N LEU A 18 12.32 -34.75 19.62
CA LEU A 18 13.33 -34.29 18.66
C LEU A 18 12.88 -32.97 18.02
N MET A 19 11.61 -32.88 17.59
CA MET A 19 11.06 -31.65 16.99
C MET A 19 11.09 -30.48 17.98
N GLU A 20 10.72 -30.70 19.24
CA GLU A 20 10.80 -29.68 20.30
C GLU A 20 12.25 -29.21 20.56
N ASN A 21 13.22 -30.12 20.50
CA ASN A 21 14.64 -29.79 20.67
C ASN A 21 15.17 -28.92 19.53
N PHE A 22 14.81 -29.21 18.28
CA PHE A 22 15.15 -28.38 17.13
C PHE A 22 14.52 -26.98 17.23
N GLN A 23 13.25 -26.90 17.62
CA GLN A 23 12.56 -25.62 17.80
C GLN A 23 13.14 -24.77 18.95
N SER A 24 13.61 -25.41 20.02
CA SER A 24 14.22 -24.73 21.17
C SER A 24 15.73 -24.47 21.01
N GLY A 25 16.36 -24.96 19.94
CA GLY A 25 17.80 -24.83 19.69
C GLY A 25 18.68 -25.66 20.64
N ASN A 26 18.09 -26.56 21.44
CA ASN A 26 18.79 -27.29 22.49
C ASN A 26 19.13 -28.72 22.05
N GLY A 27 20.37 -29.15 22.23
CA GLY A 27 20.76 -30.56 22.08
C GLY A 27 20.76 -31.10 20.64
N ILE A 28 20.85 -30.23 19.62
CA ILE A 28 20.87 -30.61 18.20
C ILE A 28 22.05 -31.54 17.87
N GLU A 29 23.22 -31.34 18.48
CA GLU A 29 24.42 -32.16 18.27
C GLU A 29 24.19 -33.65 18.60
N LYS A 30 23.38 -33.93 19.62
CA LYS A 30 23.05 -35.31 20.04
C LYS A 30 22.28 -36.06 18.95
N TRP A 31 21.42 -35.37 18.22
CA TRP A 31 20.57 -35.95 17.18
C TRP A 31 21.30 -36.02 15.83
N ASN A 32 22.24 -35.10 15.58
CA ASN A 32 23.10 -35.17 14.40
C ASN A 32 24.13 -36.32 14.45
N SER A 33 24.44 -36.83 15.65
CA SER A 33 25.33 -37.99 15.85
C SER A 33 24.63 -39.37 15.79
N LEU A 34 23.35 -39.43 15.39
CA LEU A 34 22.61 -40.70 15.26
C LEU A 34 23.20 -41.60 14.16
N ASP A 35 23.26 -42.91 14.43
CA ASP A 35 23.56 -43.96 13.45
C ASP A 35 22.39 -44.95 13.39
N PRO A 36 21.63 -45.05 12.28
CA PRO A 36 21.79 -44.33 11.02
C PRO A 36 21.47 -42.82 11.12
N SER A 37 21.84 -42.06 10.09
CA SER A 37 21.70 -40.60 10.07
C SER A 37 20.25 -40.13 10.35
N LEU A 38 20.10 -38.87 10.80
CA LEU A 38 18.78 -38.26 11.00
C LEU A 38 17.95 -38.29 9.69
N THR A 39 18.60 -38.09 8.54
CA THR A 39 17.98 -38.21 7.21
C THR A 39 17.40 -39.60 6.97
N ASP A 40 18.13 -40.66 7.29
CA ASP A 40 17.67 -42.03 7.06
C ASP A 40 16.51 -42.40 8.00
N HIS A 41 16.55 -41.93 9.25
CA HIS A 41 15.45 -42.08 10.20
C HIS A 41 14.18 -41.34 9.72
N LEU A 42 14.34 -40.12 9.20
CA LEU A 42 13.23 -39.31 8.69
C LEU A 42 12.59 -39.97 7.47
N LEU A 43 13.40 -40.33 6.46
CA LEU A 43 12.93 -40.98 5.24
C LEU A 43 12.26 -42.33 5.53
N SER A 44 12.87 -43.16 6.37
CA SER A 44 12.26 -44.44 6.76
C SER A 44 10.94 -44.24 7.52
N SER A 45 10.83 -43.22 8.37
CA SER A 45 9.61 -42.90 9.12
C SER A 45 8.47 -42.42 8.21
N LEU A 46 8.76 -41.65 7.16
CA LEU A 46 7.77 -41.24 6.17
C LEU A 46 7.21 -42.44 5.37
N LEU A 47 8.05 -43.43 5.07
CA LEU A 47 7.69 -44.63 4.31
C LEU A 47 6.99 -45.71 5.15
N ARG A 48 7.18 -45.69 6.47
CA ARG A 48 6.61 -46.67 7.40
C ARG A 48 5.09 -46.68 7.38
N LYS A 49 4.50 -47.88 7.32
CA LYS A 49 3.05 -48.06 7.36
C LYS A 49 2.49 -48.00 8.78
N ASP A 50 3.27 -48.36 9.78
CA ASP A 50 2.84 -48.36 11.18
C ASP A 50 2.70 -46.97 11.81
N PHE A 51 3.17 -45.91 11.13
CA PHE A 51 3.11 -44.54 11.62
C PHE A 51 1.79 -43.84 11.25
N PRO A 52 1.20 -43.07 12.19
CA PRO A 52 -0.03 -42.34 11.92
C PRO A 52 0.22 -41.19 10.93
N LEU A 53 -0.76 -40.89 10.08
CA LEU A 53 -0.68 -39.79 9.09
C LEU A 53 -0.36 -38.44 9.74
N GLN A 54 -0.87 -38.18 10.94
CA GLN A 54 -0.60 -36.93 11.67
C GLN A 54 0.90 -36.72 11.93
N LEU A 55 1.59 -37.76 12.38
CA LEU A 55 3.04 -37.69 12.60
C LEU A 55 3.76 -37.49 11.26
N LYS A 56 3.32 -38.14 10.18
CA LYS A 56 3.93 -37.92 8.86
C LYS A 56 3.79 -36.48 8.38
N PHE A 57 2.65 -35.84 8.60
CA PHE A 57 2.49 -34.40 8.30
C PHE A 57 3.40 -33.53 9.17
N GLN A 58 3.55 -33.83 10.46
CA GLN A 58 4.49 -33.15 11.34
C GLN A 58 5.94 -33.30 10.87
N LEU A 59 6.32 -34.49 10.38
CA LEU A 59 7.65 -34.75 9.81
C LEU A 59 7.88 -33.98 8.50
N LEU A 60 6.85 -33.79 7.66
CA LEU A 60 6.95 -32.95 6.47
C LEU A 60 7.14 -31.47 6.84
N VAL A 61 6.37 -30.95 7.81
CA VAL A 61 6.57 -29.59 8.32
C VAL A 61 7.96 -29.41 8.92
N PHE A 62 8.43 -30.39 9.69
CA PHE A 62 9.78 -30.39 10.24
C PHE A 62 10.86 -30.36 9.14
N LEU A 63 10.65 -31.13 8.07
CA LEU A 63 11.52 -31.13 6.90
C LEU A 63 11.52 -29.77 6.19
N ASP A 64 10.37 -29.11 6.07
CA ASP A 64 10.27 -27.77 5.46
C ASP A 64 10.96 -26.68 6.31
N GLU A 65 10.89 -26.78 7.64
CA GLU A 65 11.51 -25.82 8.57
C GLU A 65 13.04 -25.96 8.65
N PHE A 66 13.55 -27.21 8.61
CA PHE A 66 14.96 -27.51 8.94
C PHE A 66 15.75 -28.19 7.81
N SER A 67 15.25 -28.11 6.57
CA SER A 67 15.79 -28.78 5.38
C SER A 67 17.31 -28.64 5.19
N ILE A 68 17.84 -27.42 5.31
CA ILE A 68 19.26 -27.10 5.12
C ILE A 68 20.16 -27.77 6.19
N SER A 69 19.63 -27.96 7.39
CA SER A 69 20.37 -28.61 8.49
C SER A 69 20.30 -30.13 8.43
N ILE A 70 19.24 -30.67 7.83
CA ILE A 70 18.98 -32.11 7.75
C ILE A 70 19.66 -32.70 6.51
N PHE A 71 19.52 -32.06 5.35
CA PHE A 71 20.00 -32.60 4.07
C PHE A 71 21.34 -32.01 3.63
N HIS A 72 22.13 -32.85 2.97
CA HIS A 72 23.27 -32.47 2.14
C HIS A 72 22.98 -32.91 0.70
N SER A 73 23.62 -32.30 -0.30
CA SER A 73 23.36 -32.59 -1.72
C SER A 73 23.46 -34.07 -2.10
N GLU A 74 24.34 -34.83 -1.45
CA GLU A 74 24.50 -36.27 -1.67
C GLU A 74 23.26 -37.10 -1.29
N ASN A 75 22.45 -36.63 -0.33
CA ASN A 75 21.30 -37.37 0.20
C ASN A 75 19.97 -37.02 -0.48
N LEU A 76 19.94 -35.99 -1.34
CA LEU A 76 18.71 -35.53 -1.99
C LEU A 76 18.12 -36.59 -2.95
N ASN A 77 18.95 -37.42 -3.58
CA ASN A 77 18.46 -38.54 -4.40
C ASN A 77 17.61 -39.53 -3.60
N ARG A 78 17.96 -39.78 -2.32
CA ARG A 78 17.17 -40.68 -1.45
C ARG A 78 15.80 -40.08 -1.13
N LEU A 79 15.72 -38.76 -1.00
CA LEU A 79 14.45 -38.04 -0.78
C LEU A 79 13.52 -38.19 -2.00
N ILE A 80 14.07 -38.07 -3.22
CA ILE A 80 13.29 -38.28 -4.45
C ILE A 80 12.82 -39.72 -4.58
N GLU A 81 13.67 -40.70 -4.28
CA GLU A 81 13.26 -42.11 -4.30
C GLU A 81 12.19 -42.40 -3.25
N ALA A 82 12.28 -41.82 -2.05
CA ALA A 82 11.21 -41.90 -1.06
C ALA A 82 9.90 -41.29 -1.59
N LEU A 83 9.93 -40.11 -2.20
CA LEU A 83 8.75 -39.50 -2.83
C LEU A 83 8.17 -40.39 -3.93
N LYS A 84 9.00 -40.94 -4.81
CA LYS A 84 8.61 -41.82 -5.91
C LYS A 84 7.87 -43.05 -5.40
N THR A 85 8.36 -43.70 -4.34
CA THR A 85 7.68 -44.85 -3.73
C THR A 85 6.30 -44.47 -3.17
N VAL A 86 6.18 -43.31 -2.52
CA VAL A 86 4.90 -42.82 -1.98
C VAL A 86 3.93 -42.46 -3.11
N ILE A 87 4.38 -41.79 -4.16
CA ILE A 87 3.53 -41.39 -5.29
C ILE A 87 2.98 -42.62 -6.03
N GLN A 88 3.80 -43.66 -6.23
CA GLN A 88 3.44 -44.88 -6.94
C GLN A 88 2.56 -45.84 -6.12
N SER A 89 2.62 -45.77 -4.79
CA SER A 89 1.80 -46.62 -3.92
C SER A 89 0.29 -46.34 -4.08
N PRO A 90 -0.60 -47.34 -3.99
CA PRO A 90 -2.05 -47.10 -4.02
C PRO A 90 -2.49 -46.30 -2.78
N PRO A 91 -3.51 -45.42 -2.91
CA PRO A 91 -4.01 -44.67 -1.77
C PRO A 91 -4.82 -45.58 -0.83
N ASP A 92 -4.19 -46.02 0.25
CA ASP A 92 -4.85 -46.68 1.37
C ASP A 92 -5.12 -45.58 2.41
N ALA A 93 -6.37 -45.12 2.53
CA ALA A 93 -6.82 -43.95 3.30
C ALA A 93 -6.33 -43.86 4.78
N VAL A 94 -5.69 -44.92 5.28
CA VAL A 94 -5.10 -45.05 6.61
C VAL A 94 -3.63 -44.60 6.68
N HIS A 95 -2.84 -44.85 5.63
CA HIS A 95 -1.37 -44.70 5.67
C HIS A 95 -0.81 -43.81 4.57
N ILE A 96 -1.47 -43.80 3.41
CA ILE A 96 -1.08 -43.02 2.24
C ILE A 96 -2.35 -42.41 1.66
N SER A 97 -2.63 -41.17 2.07
CA SER A 97 -3.73 -40.40 1.51
C SER A 97 -3.26 -39.59 0.30
N PRO A 98 -4.17 -39.19 -0.62
CA PRO A 98 -3.83 -38.22 -1.67
C PRO A 98 -3.21 -36.93 -1.12
N LEU A 99 -3.77 -36.41 -0.01
CA LEU A 99 -3.23 -35.23 0.68
C LEU A 99 -1.78 -35.43 1.15
N PHE A 100 -1.42 -36.61 1.66
CA PHE A 100 -0.05 -36.89 2.05
C PHE A 100 0.90 -36.89 0.84
N LYS A 101 0.48 -37.46 -0.30
CA LYS A 101 1.26 -37.41 -1.54
C LYS A 101 1.48 -35.96 -2.01
N GLU A 102 0.42 -35.16 -1.96
CA GLU A 102 0.43 -33.75 -2.35
C GLU A 102 1.39 -32.93 -1.48
N GLN A 103 1.25 -33.03 -0.15
CA GLN A 103 2.15 -32.33 0.78
C GLN A 103 3.59 -32.81 0.62
N PHE A 104 3.82 -34.11 0.41
CA PHE A 104 5.18 -34.60 0.22
C PHE A 104 5.82 -34.07 -1.07
N MET A 105 5.07 -33.95 -2.17
CA MET A 105 5.57 -33.29 -3.39
C MET A 105 5.96 -31.83 -3.14
N ILE A 106 5.13 -31.08 -2.40
CA ILE A 106 5.40 -29.68 -2.05
C ILE A 106 6.69 -29.59 -1.23
N SER A 107 6.81 -30.38 -0.16
CA SER A 107 7.97 -30.33 0.73
C SER A 107 9.26 -30.72 0.00
N VAL A 108 9.26 -31.81 -0.78
CA VAL A 108 10.45 -32.17 -1.59
C VAL A 108 10.82 -31.07 -2.57
N THR A 109 9.84 -30.48 -3.26
CA THR A 109 10.09 -29.38 -4.19
C THR A 109 10.71 -28.18 -3.47
N SER A 110 10.18 -27.80 -2.30
CA SER A 110 10.72 -26.72 -1.49
C SER A 110 12.17 -26.99 -1.06
N VAL A 111 12.47 -28.21 -0.60
CA VAL A 111 13.85 -28.62 -0.28
C VAL A 111 14.76 -28.50 -1.49
N ILE A 112 14.39 -29.04 -2.65
CA ILE A 112 15.22 -28.97 -3.85
C ILE A 112 15.47 -27.52 -4.29
N VAL A 113 14.47 -26.64 -4.18
CA VAL A 113 14.63 -25.21 -4.47
C VAL A 113 15.68 -24.57 -3.55
N CYS A 114 15.74 -24.93 -2.27
CA CYS A 114 16.77 -24.44 -1.34
C CYS A 114 18.20 -24.83 -1.73
N PHE A 115 18.38 -25.95 -2.46
CA PHE A 115 19.69 -26.44 -2.91
C PHE A 115 19.92 -26.22 -4.42
N SER A 116 19.06 -25.45 -5.10
CA SER A 116 19.03 -25.33 -6.57
C SER A 116 20.30 -24.71 -7.17
N GLU A 117 21.02 -23.89 -6.40
CA GLU A 117 22.25 -23.20 -6.82
C GLU A 117 23.50 -24.11 -6.79
N GLU A 118 23.42 -25.30 -6.20
CA GLU A 118 24.56 -26.23 -6.16
C GLU A 118 24.69 -27.02 -7.49
N ASP A 119 25.87 -26.99 -8.11
CA ASP A 119 26.16 -27.65 -9.40
C ASP A 119 25.84 -29.16 -9.40
N ASN A 120 26.02 -29.82 -8.26
CA ASN A 120 25.83 -31.26 -8.10
C ASN A 120 24.36 -31.69 -8.04
N VAL A 121 23.40 -30.75 -8.03
CA VAL A 121 21.97 -31.02 -7.82
C VAL A 121 21.18 -31.11 -9.13
N GLN A 122 21.83 -30.91 -10.29
CA GLN A 122 21.15 -30.93 -11.59
C GLN A 122 20.45 -32.27 -11.88
N THR A 123 21.11 -33.40 -11.63
CA THR A 123 20.52 -34.74 -11.86
C THR A 123 19.35 -35.03 -10.92
N VAL A 124 19.41 -34.46 -9.71
CA VAL A 124 18.34 -34.54 -8.70
C VAL A 124 17.12 -33.76 -9.20
N ILE A 125 17.33 -32.54 -9.72
CA ILE A 125 16.26 -31.73 -10.32
C ILE A 125 15.64 -32.45 -11.51
N GLU A 126 16.44 -33.01 -12.42
CA GLU A 126 15.94 -33.80 -13.56
C GLU A 126 15.05 -34.96 -13.11
N SER A 127 15.49 -35.70 -12.09
CA SER A 127 14.73 -36.82 -11.52
C SER A 127 13.40 -36.38 -10.91
N LEU A 128 13.38 -35.24 -10.21
CA LEU A 128 12.16 -34.67 -9.65
C LEU A 128 11.21 -34.17 -10.75
N VAL A 129 11.73 -33.44 -11.74
CA VAL A 129 10.95 -32.95 -12.88
C VAL A 129 10.35 -34.14 -13.63
N GLU A 130 11.13 -35.18 -13.91
CA GLU A 130 10.64 -36.40 -14.56
C GLU A 130 9.47 -37.01 -13.77
N LEU A 131 9.63 -37.17 -12.45
CA LEU A 131 8.59 -37.69 -11.58
C LEU A 131 7.32 -36.82 -11.63
N LEU A 132 7.43 -35.50 -11.54
CA LEU A 132 6.29 -34.59 -11.61
C LEU A 132 5.63 -34.58 -12.99
N LEU A 133 6.41 -34.64 -14.07
CA LEU A 133 5.93 -34.79 -15.45
C LEU A 133 5.13 -36.09 -15.61
N THR A 134 5.55 -37.19 -14.96
CA THR A 134 4.78 -38.43 -14.96
C THR A 134 3.42 -38.28 -14.27
N VAL A 135 3.34 -37.47 -13.21
CA VAL A 135 2.08 -37.23 -12.48
C VAL A 135 1.12 -36.40 -13.31
N ILE A 136 1.57 -35.29 -13.91
CA ILE A 136 0.69 -34.43 -14.71
C ILE A 136 0.23 -35.08 -16.02
N ASN A 137 0.97 -36.08 -16.53
CA ASN A 137 0.60 -36.83 -17.73
C ASN A 137 -0.33 -38.02 -17.45
N ARG A 138 -0.75 -38.24 -16.20
CA ARG A 138 -1.71 -39.29 -15.87
C ARG A 138 -3.05 -39.04 -16.58
N PRO A 139 -3.81 -40.11 -16.91
CA PRO A 139 -5.12 -39.96 -17.52
C PRO A 139 -6.02 -39.05 -16.68
N ASN A 140 -6.88 -38.28 -17.35
CA ASN A 140 -7.76 -37.30 -16.70
C ASN A 140 -8.91 -37.97 -15.92
N PHE A 141 -8.56 -38.64 -14.83
CA PHE A 141 -9.50 -39.11 -13.83
C PHE A 141 -9.73 -38.02 -12.78
N GLY A 142 -11.01 -37.85 -12.40
CA GLY A 142 -11.40 -36.81 -11.45
C GLY A 142 -10.87 -37.02 -10.02
N SER A 143 -10.46 -38.23 -9.65
CA SER A 143 -9.88 -38.52 -8.32
C SER A 143 -8.46 -38.00 -8.16
N ASP A 144 -7.68 -37.95 -9.24
CA ASP A 144 -6.27 -37.53 -9.23
C ASP A 144 -6.08 -36.05 -9.64
N ARG A 145 -7.19 -35.33 -9.90
CA ARG A 145 -7.16 -33.94 -10.38
C ARG A 145 -6.35 -33.00 -9.47
N HIS A 146 -6.47 -33.18 -8.15
CA HIS A 146 -5.79 -32.32 -7.19
C HIS A 146 -4.29 -32.66 -7.11
N THR A 147 -3.93 -33.94 -7.08
CA THR A 147 -2.53 -34.38 -7.20
C THR A 147 -1.86 -33.84 -8.46
N ARG A 148 -2.54 -33.89 -9.62
CA ARG A 148 -2.03 -33.33 -10.88
C ARG A 148 -1.87 -31.81 -10.80
N ALA A 149 -2.84 -31.11 -10.23
CA ALA A 149 -2.76 -29.68 -9.98
C ALA A 149 -1.52 -29.34 -9.12
N ILE A 150 -1.32 -30.02 -7.99
CA ILE A 150 -0.15 -29.80 -7.12
C ILE A 150 1.16 -30.11 -7.84
N ALA A 151 1.22 -31.16 -8.66
CA ALA A 151 2.41 -31.44 -9.47
C ALA A 151 2.70 -30.32 -10.48
N CYS A 152 1.68 -29.72 -11.10
CA CYS A 152 1.85 -28.53 -11.94
C CYS A 152 2.39 -27.33 -11.13
N GLU A 153 1.88 -27.10 -9.92
CA GLU A 153 2.37 -26.03 -9.05
C GLU A 153 3.83 -26.26 -8.65
N CYS A 154 4.21 -27.51 -8.32
CA CYS A 154 5.60 -27.89 -8.01
C CYS A 154 6.52 -27.66 -9.22
N LEU A 155 6.10 -28.06 -10.42
CA LEU A 155 6.83 -27.79 -11.65
C LEU A 155 6.96 -26.28 -11.91
N ARG A 156 5.93 -25.50 -11.58
CA ARG A 156 5.95 -24.04 -11.73
C ARG A 156 6.93 -23.39 -10.76
N GLU A 157 7.04 -23.87 -9.53
CA GLU A 157 8.07 -23.42 -8.58
C GLU A 157 9.49 -23.77 -9.05
N LEU A 158 9.70 -24.96 -9.61
CA LEU A 158 10.98 -25.31 -10.21
C LEU A 158 11.33 -24.41 -11.40
N GLU A 159 10.37 -24.12 -12.28
CA GLU A 159 10.51 -23.19 -13.40
C GLU A 159 10.77 -21.75 -12.95
N ARG A 160 10.25 -21.31 -11.80
CA ARG A 160 10.59 -20.01 -11.18
C ARG A 160 12.02 -20.01 -10.64
N SER A 161 12.47 -21.11 -10.05
CA SER A 161 13.83 -21.23 -9.51
C SER A 161 14.91 -21.32 -10.60
N LYS A 162 14.62 -22.03 -11.70
CA LYS A 162 15.49 -22.15 -12.89
C LYS A 162 14.67 -21.81 -14.15
N PRO A 163 14.63 -20.52 -14.56
CA PRO A 163 13.86 -20.08 -15.73
C PRO A 163 14.25 -20.83 -17.00
N CYS A 164 13.26 -21.27 -17.77
CA CYS A 164 13.38 -22.08 -18.98
C CYS A 164 13.76 -23.55 -18.77
N LEU A 165 13.59 -24.10 -17.56
CA LEU A 165 13.77 -25.53 -17.29
C LEU A 165 12.84 -26.42 -18.12
N LEU A 166 11.60 -25.99 -18.35
CA LEU A 166 10.59 -26.76 -19.07
C LEU A 166 10.46 -26.37 -20.55
N SER A 167 11.42 -25.62 -21.08
CA SER A 167 11.33 -25.05 -22.43
C SER A 167 11.21 -26.12 -23.53
N ASP A 168 11.88 -27.26 -23.37
CA ASP A 168 11.91 -28.32 -24.38
C ASP A 168 10.62 -29.17 -24.38
N VAL A 169 9.87 -29.18 -23.27
CA VAL A 169 8.61 -29.92 -23.12
C VAL A 169 7.36 -29.04 -23.25
N VAL A 170 7.53 -27.76 -23.58
CA VAL A 170 6.45 -26.77 -23.65
C VAL A 170 5.30 -27.18 -24.59
N GLY A 171 5.59 -27.89 -25.68
CA GLY A 171 4.57 -28.41 -26.61
C GLY A 171 3.73 -29.55 -26.03
N HIS A 172 4.28 -30.33 -25.11
CA HIS A 172 3.49 -31.30 -24.35
C HIS A 172 2.60 -30.62 -23.32
N LEU A 173 3.12 -29.60 -22.62
CA LEU A 173 2.34 -28.79 -21.67
C LEU A 173 1.13 -28.15 -22.35
N TRP A 174 1.30 -27.65 -23.59
CA TRP A 174 0.19 -27.20 -24.42
C TRP A 174 -0.92 -28.25 -24.57
N SER A 175 -0.55 -29.46 -24.99
CA SER A 175 -1.50 -30.55 -25.20
C SER A 175 -2.19 -30.96 -23.89
N LEU A 176 -1.44 -30.98 -22.79
CA LEU A 176 -2.00 -31.26 -21.47
C LEU A 176 -3.02 -30.19 -21.04
N CYS A 177 -2.76 -28.90 -21.31
CA CYS A 177 -3.73 -27.83 -21.07
C CYS A 177 -5.04 -28.05 -21.85
N GLN A 178 -4.95 -28.48 -23.11
CA GLN A 178 -6.12 -28.75 -23.95
C GLN A 178 -6.93 -29.98 -23.47
N ASN A 179 -6.27 -30.95 -22.88
CA ASN A 179 -6.87 -32.20 -22.43
C ASN A 179 -7.44 -32.12 -20.99
N GLU A 180 -7.05 -31.11 -20.21
CA GLU A 180 -7.53 -30.93 -18.85
C GLU A 180 -8.95 -30.33 -18.82
N ARG A 181 -9.90 -31.07 -18.24
CA ARG A 181 -11.34 -30.75 -18.19
C ARG A 181 -11.85 -30.50 -16.77
N THR A 182 -10.97 -30.57 -15.77
CA THR A 182 -11.30 -30.32 -14.35
C THR A 182 -10.78 -28.95 -13.91
N HIS A 183 -11.09 -28.54 -12.68
CA HIS A 183 -10.56 -27.29 -12.10
C HIS A 183 -9.03 -27.25 -12.00
N ALA A 184 -8.35 -28.40 -12.16
CA ALA A 184 -6.89 -28.45 -12.26
C ALA A 184 -6.36 -27.64 -13.46
N SER A 185 -7.22 -27.34 -14.46
CA SER A 185 -6.88 -26.53 -15.64
C SER A 185 -6.20 -25.21 -15.28
N GLN A 186 -6.59 -24.55 -14.17
CA GLN A 186 -5.90 -23.35 -13.69
C GLN A 186 -4.39 -23.59 -13.49
N SER A 187 -4.00 -24.69 -12.85
CA SER A 187 -2.59 -24.98 -12.53
C SER A 187 -1.79 -25.28 -13.81
N TYR A 188 -2.40 -26.00 -14.76
CA TYR A 188 -1.80 -26.24 -16.08
C TYR A 188 -1.62 -24.94 -16.88
N ILE A 189 -2.64 -24.08 -16.91
CA ILE A 189 -2.60 -22.80 -17.63
C ILE A 189 -1.57 -21.87 -17.01
N LEU A 190 -1.48 -21.78 -15.67
CA LEU A 190 -0.47 -20.95 -15.00
C LEU A 190 0.95 -21.48 -15.21
N LEU A 191 1.15 -22.80 -15.14
CA LEU A 191 2.44 -23.43 -15.48
C LEU A 191 2.84 -23.09 -16.92
N PHE A 192 1.94 -23.33 -17.88
CA PHE A 192 2.20 -23.04 -19.29
C PHE A 192 2.47 -21.55 -19.52
N THR A 193 1.72 -20.66 -18.88
CA THR A 193 1.94 -19.20 -18.95
C THR A 193 3.32 -18.82 -18.40
N THR A 194 3.77 -19.44 -17.30
CA THR A 194 5.08 -19.19 -16.69
C THR A 194 6.22 -19.59 -17.63
N VAL A 195 6.11 -20.77 -18.25
CA VAL A 195 7.11 -21.24 -19.22
C VAL A 195 7.18 -20.31 -20.44
N ILE A 196 6.03 -19.90 -20.98
CA ILE A 196 5.97 -18.94 -22.10
C ILE A 196 6.56 -17.58 -21.72
N HIS A 197 6.23 -17.07 -20.54
CA HIS A 197 6.80 -15.84 -20.00
C HIS A 197 8.34 -15.91 -19.95
N ASN A 198 8.89 -16.99 -19.39
CA ASN A 198 10.34 -17.16 -19.26
C ASN A 198 11.03 -17.31 -20.63
N ILE A 199 10.44 -18.05 -21.58
CA ILE A 199 10.94 -18.14 -22.96
C ILE A 199 11.04 -16.75 -23.61
N VAL A 200 10.05 -15.89 -23.39
CA VAL A 200 10.01 -14.54 -23.93
C VAL A 200 11.03 -13.63 -23.23
N ASP A 201 11.11 -13.68 -21.90
CA ASP A 201 12.05 -12.89 -21.10
C ASP A 201 13.51 -13.22 -21.45
N LYS A 202 13.83 -14.52 -21.59
CA LYS A 202 15.16 -15.01 -22.01
C LYS A 202 15.40 -15.01 -23.51
N LYS A 203 14.42 -14.58 -24.31
CA LYS A 203 14.49 -14.49 -25.79
C LYS A 203 14.90 -15.78 -26.48
N LEU A 204 14.39 -16.93 -26.03
CA LEU A 204 14.73 -18.24 -26.59
C LEU A 204 13.95 -18.51 -27.89
N SER A 205 14.65 -19.00 -28.92
CA SER A 205 14.02 -19.43 -30.18
C SER A 205 13.74 -20.93 -30.14
N ILE A 206 12.61 -21.28 -29.51
CA ILE A 206 12.15 -22.66 -29.37
C ILE A 206 10.81 -22.81 -30.08
N SER A 207 10.55 -23.99 -30.66
CA SER A 207 9.23 -24.31 -31.21
C SER A 207 8.31 -24.74 -30.07
N ILE A 208 7.26 -23.95 -29.85
CA ILE A 208 6.28 -24.15 -28.78
C ILE A 208 5.27 -25.23 -29.14
N LEU A 209 4.98 -25.38 -30.44
CA LEU A 209 3.96 -26.30 -30.92
C LEU A 209 4.51 -27.68 -31.32
N ASN A 210 5.83 -27.84 -31.28
CA ASN A 210 6.47 -29.11 -31.61
C ASN A 210 6.65 -29.97 -30.36
N THR A 211 6.37 -31.27 -30.49
CA THR A 211 6.55 -32.29 -29.45
C THR A 211 7.69 -33.25 -29.77
N SER A 212 8.68 -32.80 -30.56
CA SER A 212 9.80 -33.62 -31.00
C SER A 212 10.68 -34.10 -29.85
N HIS A 213 10.83 -33.30 -28.79
CA HIS A 213 11.47 -33.75 -27.56
C HIS A 213 10.48 -34.61 -26.77
N PRO A 214 10.87 -35.81 -26.30
CA PRO A 214 9.98 -36.65 -25.51
C PRO A 214 9.67 -35.98 -24.16
N LEU A 215 8.46 -36.21 -23.64
CA LEU A 215 8.11 -35.78 -22.29
C LEU A 215 8.92 -36.54 -21.22
N LEU A 216 9.23 -37.81 -21.49
CA LEU A 216 9.96 -38.75 -20.64
C LEU A 216 10.85 -39.64 -21.52
N PRO A 217 12.12 -39.91 -21.15
CA PRO A 217 12.84 -39.37 -19.99
C PRO A 217 13.09 -37.86 -20.13
N PHE A 218 13.18 -37.17 -19.00
CA PHE A 218 13.45 -35.73 -19.00
C PHE A 218 14.96 -35.47 -18.98
N SER A 219 15.40 -34.43 -19.65
CA SER A 219 16.79 -33.97 -19.62
C SER A 219 16.79 -32.46 -19.64
N THR A 220 17.71 -31.84 -18.90
CA THR A 220 17.73 -30.38 -18.78
C THR A 220 18.07 -29.71 -20.12
N PRO A 221 17.32 -28.65 -20.49
CA PRO A 221 17.56 -27.94 -21.75
C PRO A 221 18.98 -27.36 -21.84
N GLN A 222 19.58 -27.45 -23.02
CA GLN A 222 20.93 -26.93 -23.28
C GLN A 222 21.03 -25.41 -23.07
N CYS A 223 19.91 -24.69 -23.13
CA CYS A 223 19.86 -23.24 -22.91
C CYS A 223 20.23 -22.84 -21.47
N LEU A 224 20.12 -23.76 -20.49
CA LEU A 224 20.51 -23.51 -19.10
C LEU A 224 22.02 -23.63 -18.86
N ASN A 225 22.73 -24.40 -19.70
CA ASN A 225 24.16 -24.68 -19.52
C ASN A 225 25.07 -23.62 -20.17
N ARG A 226 24.48 -22.64 -20.86
CA ARG A 226 25.22 -21.61 -21.59
C ARG A 226 25.32 -20.36 -20.72
N GLU A 227 26.38 -20.26 -19.93
CA GLU A 227 26.67 -19.10 -19.07
C GLU A 227 26.86 -17.79 -19.85
N ASP A 228 27.09 -17.86 -21.17
CA ASP A 228 27.21 -16.69 -22.05
C ASP A 228 25.88 -16.35 -22.75
N PHE A 229 25.01 -15.59 -22.07
CA PHE A 229 24.00 -14.74 -22.73
C PHE A 229 24.61 -13.40 -23.19
N GLY A 230 25.91 -13.39 -23.48
CA GLY A 230 26.67 -12.29 -24.07
C GLY A 230 26.58 -12.29 -25.60
N SER A 231 25.73 -11.41 -26.12
CA SER A 231 25.89 -10.74 -27.43
C SER A 231 25.91 -11.52 -28.76
N ASP A 232 25.93 -12.85 -28.84
CA ASP A 232 25.95 -13.49 -30.18
C ASP A 232 25.31 -14.89 -30.26
N SER A 233 24.00 -14.91 -30.45
CA SER A 233 23.34 -15.92 -31.29
C SER A 233 21.98 -15.39 -31.75
N GLY A 234 21.94 -14.87 -32.98
CA GLY A 234 20.77 -14.32 -33.64
C GLY A 234 19.68 -15.33 -33.96
N SER A 235 19.08 -15.96 -32.95
CA SER A 235 17.80 -16.65 -33.11
C SER A 235 16.70 -15.75 -32.55
N GLY A 236 16.01 -15.01 -33.41
CA GLY A 236 14.84 -14.23 -33.00
C GLY A 236 13.76 -15.12 -32.38
N LEU A 237 12.90 -14.51 -31.55
CA LEU A 237 11.71 -15.16 -30.99
C LEU A 237 10.86 -15.77 -32.13
N ASN A 238 10.33 -16.98 -31.94
CA ASN A 238 9.33 -17.54 -32.83
C ASN A 238 7.96 -16.87 -32.60
N THR A 239 7.86 -15.61 -33.02
CA THR A 239 6.72 -14.73 -32.74
C THR A 239 5.40 -15.29 -33.26
N LYS A 240 5.41 -16.08 -34.33
CA LYS A 240 4.19 -16.70 -34.87
C LYS A 240 3.62 -17.75 -33.92
N GLU A 241 4.45 -18.63 -33.38
CA GLU A 241 4.01 -19.64 -32.42
C GLU A 241 3.67 -19.01 -31.07
N LEU A 242 4.45 -18.02 -30.62
CA LEU A 242 4.16 -17.27 -29.40
C LEU A 242 2.82 -16.52 -29.46
N ARG A 243 2.47 -15.94 -30.62
CA ARG A 243 1.15 -15.32 -30.83
C ARG A 243 0.02 -16.34 -30.78
N ARG A 244 0.20 -17.52 -31.38
CA ARG A 244 -0.77 -18.63 -31.24
C ARG A 244 -0.89 -19.05 -29.79
N ALA A 245 0.23 -19.06 -29.08
CA ALA A 245 0.26 -19.44 -27.68
C ALA A 245 -0.49 -18.48 -26.78
N LEU A 246 -0.26 -17.19 -26.98
CA LEU A 246 -1.00 -16.16 -26.29
C LEU A 246 -2.49 -16.19 -26.65
N ALA A 247 -2.85 -16.38 -27.93
CA ALA A 247 -4.25 -16.47 -28.33
C ALA A 247 -4.99 -17.59 -27.60
N PHE A 248 -4.37 -18.77 -27.50
CA PHE A 248 -4.89 -19.88 -26.69
C PHE A 248 -5.02 -19.49 -25.22
N LEU A 249 -3.96 -18.96 -24.59
CA LEU A 249 -3.98 -18.54 -23.18
C LEU A 249 -5.13 -17.58 -22.87
N LEU A 250 -5.41 -16.65 -23.79
CA LEU A 250 -6.45 -15.66 -23.68
C LEU A 250 -7.89 -16.20 -23.84
N GLU A 251 -8.08 -17.47 -24.19
CA GLU A 251 -9.38 -18.16 -24.16
C GLU A 251 -9.74 -18.70 -22.76
N TRP A 252 -8.74 -18.90 -21.89
CA TRP A 252 -8.90 -19.48 -20.54
C TRP A 252 -9.12 -18.52 -19.35
N PRO A 253 -9.23 -17.17 -19.47
CA PRO A 253 -9.45 -16.30 -18.31
C PRO A 253 -10.64 -16.71 -17.42
N GLN A 254 -11.70 -17.26 -17.99
CA GLN A 254 -12.93 -17.60 -17.26
C GLN A 254 -12.77 -18.75 -16.25
N VAL A 255 -11.72 -19.56 -16.41
CA VAL A 255 -11.47 -20.73 -15.55
C VAL A 255 -10.50 -20.41 -14.41
N LEU A 256 -9.96 -19.20 -14.38
CA LEU A 256 -9.02 -18.74 -13.36
C LEU A 256 -9.77 -18.13 -12.18
N THR A 257 -9.33 -18.48 -10.98
CA THR A 257 -9.68 -17.76 -9.74
C THR A 257 -9.13 -16.32 -9.78
N PRO A 258 -9.67 -15.39 -8.97
CA PRO A 258 -9.17 -14.02 -8.90
C PRO A 258 -7.66 -13.89 -8.63
N CYS A 259 -7.10 -14.74 -7.76
CA CYS A 259 -5.66 -14.79 -7.51
C CYS A 259 -4.88 -15.30 -8.73
N GLY A 260 -5.37 -16.38 -9.36
CA GLY A 260 -4.78 -16.91 -10.59
C GLY A 260 -4.82 -15.91 -11.74
N MET A 261 -5.90 -15.13 -11.85
CA MET A 261 -6.04 -14.07 -12.85
C MET A 261 -4.99 -12.96 -12.68
N MET A 262 -4.74 -12.54 -11.44
CA MET A 262 -3.73 -11.54 -11.14
C MET A 262 -2.34 -12.00 -11.56
N GLU A 263 -1.97 -13.24 -11.23
CA GLU A 263 -0.71 -13.83 -11.64
C GLU A 263 -0.61 -13.98 -13.17
N PHE A 264 -1.65 -14.55 -13.79
CA PHE A 264 -1.75 -14.73 -15.23
C PHE A 264 -1.55 -13.41 -15.99
N VAL A 265 -2.29 -12.36 -15.63
CA VAL A 265 -2.19 -11.07 -16.32
C VAL A 265 -0.84 -10.40 -16.08
N SER A 266 -0.24 -10.55 -14.89
CA SER A 266 1.10 -10.00 -14.63
C SER A 266 2.15 -10.55 -15.60
N MET A 267 2.09 -11.85 -15.90
CA MET A 267 2.97 -12.50 -16.88
C MET A 267 2.59 -12.15 -18.32
N VAL A 268 1.28 -12.15 -18.64
CA VAL A 268 0.79 -11.86 -19.99
C VAL A 268 1.09 -10.43 -20.43
N ILE A 269 1.05 -9.44 -19.52
CA ILE A 269 1.45 -8.06 -19.84
C ILE A 269 2.89 -8.02 -20.38
N SER A 270 3.83 -8.67 -19.68
CA SER A 270 5.23 -8.75 -20.10
C SER A 270 5.38 -9.42 -21.48
N VAL A 271 4.64 -10.51 -21.72
CA VAL A 271 4.64 -11.21 -23.01
C VAL A 271 4.07 -10.33 -24.13
N VAL A 272 2.99 -9.60 -23.89
CA VAL A 272 2.35 -8.71 -24.86
C VAL A 272 3.27 -7.54 -25.24
N VAL A 273 3.95 -6.96 -24.24
CA VAL A 273 4.93 -5.89 -24.47
C VAL A 273 6.10 -6.41 -25.32
N ALA A 274 6.67 -7.56 -24.97
CA ALA A 274 7.81 -8.14 -25.69
C ALA A 274 7.48 -8.60 -27.12
N LEU A 275 6.23 -8.99 -27.39
CA LEU A 275 5.75 -9.38 -28.72
C LEU A 275 5.22 -8.20 -29.56
N GLU A 276 5.25 -6.98 -29.01
CA GLU A 276 4.72 -5.75 -29.64
C GLU A 276 3.27 -5.92 -30.12
N LEU A 277 2.43 -6.60 -29.33
CA LEU A 277 1.04 -6.86 -29.70
C LEU A 277 0.13 -5.69 -29.34
N GLN A 278 -0.95 -5.54 -30.12
CA GLN A 278 -1.92 -4.47 -29.88
C GLN A 278 -2.65 -4.70 -28.54
N PRO A 279 -2.53 -3.78 -27.56
CA PRO A 279 -3.10 -4.01 -26.22
C PRO A 279 -4.64 -3.98 -26.18
N SER A 280 -5.29 -3.54 -27.26
CA SER A 280 -6.75 -3.57 -27.42
C SER A 280 -7.31 -5.00 -27.33
N MET A 281 -6.54 -6.02 -27.70
CA MET A 281 -6.96 -7.42 -27.57
C MET A 281 -7.20 -7.79 -26.10
N LEU A 282 -6.30 -7.37 -25.20
CA LEU A 282 -6.45 -7.60 -23.76
C LEU A 282 -7.66 -6.83 -23.22
N LYS A 283 -7.87 -5.59 -23.69
CA LYS A 283 -9.03 -4.78 -23.30
C LYS A 283 -10.35 -5.52 -23.59
N VAL A 284 -10.53 -6.05 -24.79
CA VAL A 284 -11.78 -6.73 -25.18
C VAL A 284 -12.10 -7.91 -24.26
N GLN A 285 -11.08 -8.68 -23.86
CA GLN A 285 -11.28 -9.90 -23.08
C GLN A 285 -11.34 -9.66 -21.57
N LEU A 286 -10.57 -8.68 -21.07
CA LEU A 286 -10.27 -8.55 -19.65
C LEU A 286 -10.89 -7.30 -19.01
N PHE A 287 -11.26 -6.28 -19.80
CA PHE A 287 -11.78 -5.03 -19.23
C PHE A 287 -13.08 -5.23 -18.43
N GLY A 288 -13.95 -6.15 -18.86
CA GLY A 288 -15.20 -6.45 -18.16
C GLY A 288 -15.03 -6.85 -16.69
N MET A 289 -13.83 -7.29 -16.28
CA MET A 289 -13.49 -7.59 -14.89
C MET A 289 -13.60 -6.38 -13.95
N ILE A 290 -13.57 -5.14 -14.46
CA ILE A 290 -13.77 -3.94 -13.64
C ILE A 290 -15.17 -3.92 -13.01
N HIS A 291 -16.16 -4.55 -13.64
CA HIS A 291 -17.52 -4.66 -13.13
C HIS A 291 -17.68 -5.76 -12.08
N SER A 292 -16.61 -6.48 -11.74
CA SER A 292 -16.61 -7.44 -10.64
C SER A 292 -16.76 -6.74 -9.28
N TYR A 293 -17.25 -7.48 -8.29
CA TYR A 293 -17.19 -7.08 -6.87
C TYR A 293 -15.89 -7.51 -6.20
N ASP A 294 -15.08 -8.34 -6.87
CA ASP A 294 -13.77 -8.73 -6.36
C ASP A 294 -12.74 -7.63 -6.63
N PRO A 295 -12.13 -7.05 -5.58
CA PRO A 295 -11.10 -6.03 -5.72
C PRO A 295 -9.87 -6.52 -6.49
N LEU A 296 -9.51 -7.81 -6.41
CA LEU A 296 -8.36 -8.35 -7.16
C LEU A 296 -8.60 -8.23 -8.67
N LEU A 297 -9.80 -8.57 -9.14
CA LEU A 297 -10.16 -8.46 -10.55
C LEU A 297 -10.19 -7.00 -11.03
N CYS A 298 -10.63 -6.07 -10.17
CA CYS A 298 -10.51 -4.63 -10.45
C CYS A 298 -9.03 -4.21 -10.55
N HIS A 299 -8.18 -4.71 -9.64
CA HIS A 299 -6.75 -4.44 -9.64
C HIS A 299 -6.06 -4.93 -10.91
N VAL A 300 -6.45 -6.10 -11.43
CA VAL A 300 -5.97 -6.61 -12.72
C VAL A 300 -6.22 -5.62 -13.85
N VAL A 301 -7.44 -5.07 -13.96
CA VAL A 301 -7.76 -4.07 -14.99
C VAL A 301 -6.96 -2.79 -14.79
N LEU A 302 -6.80 -2.32 -13.55
CA LEU A 302 -5.99 -1.14 -13.25
C LEU A 302 -4.51 -1.35 -13.58
N ALA A 303 -3.95 -2.53 -13.30
CA ALA A 303 -2.58 -2.88 -13.65
C ALA A 303 -2.38 -2.89 -15.18
N MET A 304 -3.34 -3.42 -15.94
CA MET A 304 -3.31 -3.32 -17.41
C MET A 304 -3.41 -1.88 -17.89
N PHE A 305 -4.28 -1.08 -17.26
CA PHE A 305 -4.45 0.33 -17.58
C PHE A 305 -3.12 1.10 -17.41
N MET A 306 -2.39 0.84 -16.33
CA MET A 306 -1.08 1.43 -16.05
C MET A 306 -0.04 1.16 -17.15
N HIS A 307 -0.02 -0.04 -17.71
CA HIS A 307 0.95 -0.44 -18.73
C HIS A 307 0.55 0.02 -20.14
N PHE A 308 -0.75 0.13 -20.41
CA PHE A 308 -1.27 0.38 -21.75
C PHE A 308 -2.24 1.57 -21.80
N LEU A 309 -1.85 2.71 -21.23
CA LEU A 309 -2.70 3.91 -21.11
C LEU A 309 -3.41 4.29 -22.42
N ASP A 310 -2.72 4.23 -23.56
CA ASP A 310 -3.26 4.62 -24.88
C ASP A 310 -4.37 3.69 -25.39
N ALA A 311 -4.35 2.41 -25.01
CA ALA A 311 -5.36 1.45 -25.43
C ALA A 311 -6.71 1.64 -24.70
N PHE A 312 -6.69 2.30 -23.54
CA PHE A 312 -7.86 2.55 -22.70
C PHE A 312 -8.39 3.98 -22.77
N ASP A 313 -7.87 4.81 -23.70
CA ASP A 313 -8.37 6.17 -23.93
C ASP A 313 -9.91 6.18 -24.09
N GLY A 314 -10.58 7.04 -23.32
CA GLY A 314 -12.04 7.20 -23.32
C GLY A 314 -12.81 6.27 -22.37
N GLN A 315 -12.12 5.45 -21.57
CA GLN A 315 -12.73 4.58 -20.55
C GLN A 315 -12.43 5.04 -19.12
N GLU A 316 -11.75 6.17 -18.95
CA GLU A 316 -11.33 6.70 -17.65
C GLU A 316 -12.54 7.00 -16.75
N GLY A 317 -13.61 7.54 -17.34
CA GLY A 317 -14.84 7.85 -16.64
C GLY A 317 -15.54 6.60 -16.10
N GLU A 318 -15.53 5.51 -16.87
CA GLU A 318 -16.14 4.24 -16.49
C GLU A 318 -15.39 3.57 -15.33
N VAL A 319 -14.06 3.51 -15.43
CA VAL A 319 -13.19 3.01 -14.35
C VAL A 319 -13.41 3.83 -13.07
N SER A 320 -13.40 5.17 -13.19
CA SER A 320 -13.61 6.08 -12.06
C SER A 320 -14.99 5.90 -11.42
N SER A 321 -16.04 5.80 -12.23
CA SER A 321 -17.42 5.55 -11.78
C SER A 321 -17.53 4.24 -11.04
N ARG A 322 -16.89 3.17 -11.55
CA ARG A 322 -16.94 1.86 -10.92
C ARG A 322 -16.19 1.80 -9.60
N LEU A 323 -14.99 2.37 -9.52
CA LEU A 323 -14.24 2.50 -8.25
C LEU A 323 -15.01 3.31 -7.21
N LEU A 324 -15.69 4.36 -7.65
CA LEU A 324 -16.53 5.16 -6.78
C LEU A 324 -17.72 4.37 -6.23
N LEU A 325 -18.38 3.57 -7.07
CA LEU A 325 -19.48 2.72 -6.67
C LEU A 325 -19.04 1.72 -5.59
N ILE A 326 -17.89 1.07 -5.74
CA ILE A 326 -17.29 0.19 -4.72
C ILE A 326 -17.13 0.93 -3.38
N SER A 327 -16.69 2.19 -3.41
CA SER A 327 -16.52 2.98 -2.16
C SER A 327 -17.85 3.30 -1.45
N ARG A 328 -18.97 3.34 -2.19
CA ARG A 328 -20.30 3.69 -1.68
C ARG A 328 -21.05 2.49 -1.10
N GLU A 329 -20.71 1.28 -1.50
CA GLU A 329 -21.37 0.06 -1.03
C GLU A 329 -21.06 -0.21 0.44
N SER A 330 -22.07 -0.04 1.30
CA SER A 330 -21.93 -0.25 2.75
C SER A 330 -21.72 -1.72 3.12
N HIS A 331 -22.20 -2.66 2.29
CA HIS A 331 -22.08 -4.10 2.54
C HIS A 331 -20.66 -4.63 2.27
N HIS A 332 -19.84 -3.87 1.55
CA HIS A 332 -18.48 -4.27 1.24
C HIS A 332 -17.53 -3.99 2.41
N TYR A 333 -16.50 -4.82 2.58
CA TYR A 333 -15.53 -4.64 3.66
C TYR A 333 -14.84 -3.28 3.56
N LEU A 334 -14.67 -2.60 4.71
CA LEU A 334 -14.08 -1.26 4.77
C LEU A 334 -12.72 -1.18 4.07
N VAL A 335 -11.87 -2.20 4.22
CA VAL A 335 -10.54 -2.26 3.60
C VAL A 335 -10.63 -2.06 2.08
N PHE A 336 -11.57 -2.73 1.42
CA PHE A 336 -11.73 -2.64 -0.03
C PHE A 336 -12.36 -1.33 -0.46
N ARG A 337 -13.27 -0.75 0.34
CA ARG A 337 -13.81 0.60 0.11
C ARG A 337 -12.72 1.66 0.19
N LEU A 338 -11.80 1.53 1.15
CA LEU A 338 -10.63 2.40 1.27
C LEU A 338 -9.67 2.21 0.10
N LEU A 339 -9.42 0.96 -0.29
CA LEU A 339 -8.57 0.60 -1.42
C LEU A 339 -9.08 1.19 -2.74
N ALA A 340 -10.39 1.16 -2.98
CA ALA A 340 -11.00 1.78 -4.16
C ALA A 340 -10.76 3.29 -4.24
N ILE A 341 -10.83 4.02 -3.11
CA ILE A 341 -10.49 5.44 -3.07
C ILE A 341 -8.99 5.67 -3.27
N HIS A 342 -8.14 4.79 -2.72
CA HIS A 342 -6.69 4.86 -2.93
C HIS A 342 -6.32 4.67 -4.41
N TRP A 343 -6.92 3.68 -5.08
CA TRP A 343 -6.77 3.50 -6.51
C TRP A 343 -7.25 4.71 -7.29
N LEU A 344 -8.41 5.27 -6.94
CA LEU A 344 -8.95 6.44 -7.62
C LEU A 344 -8.06 7.69 -7.46
N LEU A 345 -7.47 7.90 -6.28
CA LEU A 345 -6.50 8.97 -6.03
C LEU A 345 -5.28 8.85 -6.95
N GLY A 346 -4.70 7.65 -7.06
CA GLY A 346 -3.57 7.39 -7.95
C GLY A 346 -3.96 7.49 -9.43
N PHE A 347 -5.06 6.85 -9.81
CA PHE A 347 -5.59 6.83 -11.17
C PHE A 347 -5.84 8.22 -11.72
N ASN A 348 -6.48 9.09 -10.92
CA ASN A 348 -6.70 10.48 -11.30
C ASN A 348 -5.36 11.18 -11.58
N GLN A 349 -4.38 11.11 -10.67
CA GLN A 349 -3.07 11.74 -10.89
C GLN A 349 -2.42 11.30 -12.20
N LEU A 350 -2.55 10.02 -12.56
CA LEU A 350 -1.98 9.45 -13.78
C LEU A 350 -2.70 9.93 -15.06
N VAL A 351 -4.03 9.86 -15.08
CA VAL A 351 -4.86 10.31 -16.22
C VAL A 351 -4.63 11.81 -16.47
N PHE A 352 -4.58 12.62 -15.42
CA PHE A 352 -4.37 14.06 -15.55
C PHE A 352 -2.94 14.42 -15.99
N ASN A 353 -1.90 13.70 -15.54
CA ASN A 353 -0.54 13.91 -16.03
C ASN A 353 -0.44 13.65 -17.54
N LYS A 354 -1.18 12.67 -18.07
CA LYS A 354 -1.24 12.39 -19.52
C LYS A 354 -2.02 13.47 -20.30
N GLN A 355 -3.14 13.93 -19.77
CA GLN A 355 -4.00 14.94 -20.43
C GLN A 355 -3.37 16.34 -20.53
N SER A 356 -2.34 16.65 -19.75
CA SER A 356 -1.50 17.84 -19.97
C SER A 356 -0.79 17.86 -21.35
N ARG A 357 -0.78 16.73 -22.08
CA ARG A 357 -0.21 16.61 -23.43
C ARG A 357 -1.23 16.57 -24.57
N THR A 358 -2.52 16.44 -24.28
CA THR A 358 -3.54 16.28 -25.32
C THR A 358 -4.78 17.11 -24.96
N GLU A 359 -5.01 18.19 -25.71
CA GLU A 359 -6.12 19.15 -25.59
C GLU A 359 -7.50 18.50 -25.88
N LYS A 360 -7.93 17.53 -25.07
CA LYS A 360 -9.29 16.98 -25.13
C LYS A 360 -10.09 17.46 -23.94
N LYS A 361 -11.12 18.25 -24.26
CA LYS A 361 -12.13 18.82 -23.36
C LYS A 361 -12.67 17.77 -22.40
N ILE A 362 -12.55 18.03 -21.09
CA ILE A 362 -13.21 17.25 -20.05
C ILE A 362 -14.59 17.86 -19.82
N GLU A 363 -15.60 17.36 -20.53
CA GLU A 363 -17.02 17.67 -20.23
C GLU A 363 -17.56 16.79 -19.06
N THR A 364 -16.80 15.79 -18.59
CA THR A 364 -17.26 14.78 -17.62
C THR A 364 -16.72 14.95 -16.19
N GLY A 365 -15.86 15.93 -15.93
CA GLY A 365 -15.23 16.14 -14.61
C GLY A 365 -16.14 16.78 -13.55
N ASN A 366 -17.18 17.48 -13.98
CA ASN A 366 -18.06 18.26 -13.10
C ASN A 366 -19.07 17.39 -12.34
N GLU A 367 -19.61 16.33 -12.97
CA GLU A 367 -20.53 15.37 -12.32
C GLU A 367 -19.81 14.38 -11.40
N ALA A 368 -18.56 14.04 -11.71
CA ALA A 368 -17.77 13.12 -10.89
C ALA A 368 -17.51 13.69 -9.49
N CYS A 369 -17.22 15.00 -9.39
CA CYS A 369 -16.87 15.66 -8.12
C CYS A 369 -18.00 15.65 -7.07
N SER A 370 -19.25 15.82 -7.50
CA SER A 370 -20.41 15.74 -6.60
C SER A 370 -20.72 14.31 -6.16
N THR A 371 -20.18 13.30 -6.83
CA THR A 371 -20.40 11.90 -6.48
C THR A 371 -19.38 11.41 -5.43
N PHE A 372 -18.28 12.14 -5.23
CA PHE A 372 -17.21 11.81 -4.26
C PHE A 372 -17.49 12.24 -2.82
N TYR A 373 -18.62 12.89 -2.52
CA TYR A 373 -18.89 13.34 -1.15
C TYR A 373 -18.96 12.16 -0.16
N PRO A 374 -18.38 12.32 1.03
CA PRO A 374 -18.59 11.37 2.10
C PRO A 374 -20.06 11.29 2.51
N SER A 375 -20.57 10.07 2.70
CA SER A 375 -21.90 9.85 3.27
C SER A 375 -21.89 10.11 4.78
N LEU A 376 -23.03 10.46 5.36
CA LEU A 376 -23.17 10.70 6.80
C LEU A 376 -22.69 9.49 7.63
N PHE A 377 -22.99 8.27 7.16
CA PHE A 377 -22.66 7.01 7.84
C PHE A 377 -21.34 6.39 7.40
N ASP A 378 -20.55 7.07 6.56
CA ASP A 378 -19.23 6.55 6.21
C ASP A 378 -18.31 6.51 7.45
N PRO A 379 -17.52 5.44 7.64
CA PRO A 379 -16.49 5.42 8.66
C PRO A 379 -15.52 6.58 8.48
N LEU A 380 -15.00 7.11 9.59
CA LEU A 380 -14.19 8.32 9.57
C LEU A 380 -12.93 8.20 8.68
N ALA A 381 -12.31 7.02 8.61
CA ALA A 381 -11.19 6.75 7.71
C ALA A 381 -11.58 6.93 6.22
N LEU A 382 -12.78 6.48 5.84
CA LEU A 382 -13.29 6.63 4.47
C LEU A 382 -13.68 8.07 4.17
N LYS A 383 -14.29 8.77 5.13
CA LYS A 383 -14.54 10.23 5.01
C LYS A 383 -13.25 10.98 4.75
N ALA A 384 -12.20 10.68 5.50
CA ALA A 384 -10.91 11.35 5.36
C ALA A 384 -10.29 11.15 3.96
N LEU A 385 -10.31 9.93 3.41
CA LEU A 385 -9.80 9.67 2.05
C LEU A 385 -10.67 10.31 0.95
N LYS A 386 -11.99 10.30 1.09
CA LYS A 386 -12.89 10.98 0.15
C LYS A 386 -12.65 12.50 0.16
N LEU A 387 -12.37 13.09 1.32
CA LEU A 387 -12.00 14.50 1.42
C LEU A 387 -10.63 14.80 0.79
N ASP A 388 -9.66 13.89 0.91
CA ASP A 388 -8.38 14.00 0.20
C ASP A 388 -8.59 13.97 -1.32
N LEU A 389 -9.49 13.10 -1.81
CA LEU A 389 -9.87 13.03 -3.22
C LEU A 389 -10.52 14.34 -3.69
N LEU A 390 -11.48 14.87 -2.92
CA LEU A 390 -12.11 16.16 -3.23
C LEU A 390 -11.07 17.30 -3.27
N ALA A 391 -10.11 17.31 -2.34
CA ALA A 391 -9.01 18.27 -2.36
C ALA A 391 -8.19 18.16 -3.65
N SER A 392 -7.84 16.93 -4.08
CA SER A 392 -7.13 16.71 -5.35
C SER A 392 -7.92 17.20 -6.57
N CYS A 393 -9.21 16.89 -6.67
CA CYS A 393 -10.07 17.33 -7.78
C CYS A 393 -10.22 18.86 -7.83
N SER A 394 -10.26 19.53 -6.67
CA SER A 394 -10.38 21.00 -6.61
C SER A 394 -9.19 21.73 -7.22
N VAL A 395 -7.99 21.17 -7.07
CA VAL A 395 -6.75 21.72 -7.63
C VAL A 395 -6.71 21.53 -9.13
N LEU A 396 -7.17 20.37 -9.60
CA LEU A 396 -7.20 20.04 -11.02
C LEU A 396 -8.12 21.00 -11.79
N ARG A 397 -9.27 21.37 -11.24
CA ARG A 397 -10.17 22.38 -11.83
C ARG A 397 -9.56 23.78 -11.86
N GLN A 398 -8.72 24.14 -10.89
CA GLN A 398 -8.05 25.45 -10.89
C GLN A 398 -7.00 25.56 -12.02
N LYS A 399 -6.33 24.46 -12.38
CA LYS A 399 -5.37 24.42 -13.50
C LYS A 399 -6.07 24.52 -14.86
N SER A 400 -7.21 23.85 -15.04
CA SER A 400 -7.99 24.00 -16.29
C SER A 400 -8.53 25.42 -16.45
N ASP A 401 -9.04 26.04 -15.39
CA ASP A 401 -9.57 27.41 -15.45
C ASP A 401 -8.51 28.48 -15.71
N SER A 402 -7.23 28.25 -15.34
CA SER A 402 -6.15 29.19 -15.66
C SER A 402 -5.76 29.17 -17.13
N ASP A 403 -5.87 28.02 -17.80
CA ASP A 403 -5.54 27.87 -19.22
C ASP A 403 -6.64 28.44 -20.14
N TYR A 404 -7.90 28.47 -19.69
CA TYR A 404 -9.05 28.99 -20.46
C TYR A 404 -9.35 30.48 -20.25
N LYS A 405 -8.73 31.14 -19.27
CA LYS A 405 -8.96 32.57 -18.97
C LYS A 405 -8.30 33.55 -19.95
N SER A 406 -7.89 33.10 -21.14
CA SER A 406 -7.55 33.96 -22.28
C SER A 406 -8.71 34.23 -23.25
N SER A 407 -9.90 33.68 -23.02
CA SER A 407 -11.10 34.01 -23.83
C SER A 407 -12.31 34.35 -22.95
N SER A 408 -12.92 35.48 -23.28
CA SER A 408 -13.87 36.28 -22.50
C SER A 408 -15.29 35.72 -22.32
N HIS A 409 -15.92 36.27 -21.27
CA HIS A 409 -17.35 36.54 -21.01
C HIS A 409 -18.26 35.49 -20.38
N ASP A 410 -18.83 35.94 -19.25
CA ASP A 410 -20.19 35.79 -18.72
C ASP A 410 -21.01 34.60 -19.23
N GLY A 411 -21.05 33.56 -18.38
CA GLY A 411 -22.07 32.53 -18.38
C GLY A 411 -22.18 31.96 -16.98
N ASP A 412 -23.26 32.31 -16.29
CA ASP A 412 -23.76 31.60 -15.10
C ASP A 412 -24.18 30.19 -15.54
N ASP A 413 -23.24 29.25 -15.57
CA ASP A 413 -23.51 27.88 -15.99
C ASP A 413 -22.94 26.87 -14.99
N GLY A 414 -23.83 26.28 -14.19
CA GLY A 414 -23.70 24.96 -13.54
C GLY A 414 -22.49 24.65 -12.64
N LEU A 415 -21.54 25.55 -12.46
CA LEU A 415 -20.25 25.22 -11.86
C LEU A 415 -20.39 25.10 -10.33
N VAL A 416 -20.33 23.87 -9.82
CA VAL A 416 -20.29 23.62 -8.36
C VAL A 416 -19.12 24.41 -7.75
N ASN A 417 -19.46 25.42 -6.95
CA ASN A 417 -18.50 26.32 -6.30
C ASN A 417 -17.56 25.50 -5.40
N PRO A 418 -16.22 25.55 -5.61
CA PRO A 418 -15.26 24.76 -4.82
C PRO A 418 -15.31 25.06 -3.31
N VAL A 419 -15.79 26.24 -2.92
CA VAL A 419 -16.07 26.58 -1.52
C VAL A 419 -17.23 25.78 -0.97
N LYS A 420 -18.32 25.60 -1.74
CA LYS A 420 -19.44 24.74 -1.33
C LYS A 420 -18.99 23.30 -1.17
N VAL A 421 -18.06 22.83 -2.00
CA VAL A 421 -17.47 21.49 -1.88
C VAL A 421 -16.68 21.31 -0.60
N PHE A 422 -15.83 22.29 -0.30
CA PHE A 422 -15.08 22.33 0.94
C PHE A 422 -16.01 22.37 2.17
N GLU A 423 -17.00 23.27 2.19
CA GLU A 423 -17.96 23.41 3.30
C GLU A 423 -18.80 22.14 3.48
N GLN A 424 -19.42 21.62 2.42
CA GLN A 424 -20.24 20.39 2.48
C GLN A 424 -19.40 19.17 2.90
N GLY A 425 -18.14 19.08 2.44
CA GLY A 425 -17.21 18.05 2.88
C GLY A 425 -16.96 18.10 4.39
N LEU A 426 -16.76 19.29 4.97
CA LEU A 426 -16.54 19.46 6.40
C LEU A 426 -17.77 19.16 7.25
N LEU A 427 -18.96 19.46 6.73
CA LEU A 427 -20.22 19.11 7.39
C LEU A 427 -20.37 17.61 7.62
N SER A 428 -19.81 16.78 6.72
CA SER A 428 -19.82 15.32 6.86
C SER A 428 -18.99 14.81 8.04
N VAL A 429 -18.01 15.58 8.53
CA VAL A 429 -17.08 15.18 9.60
C VAL A 429 -17.55 15.65 10.96
N SER A 430 -18.04 16.89 11.08
CA SER A 430 -18.32 17.51 12.38
C SER A 430 -19.79 17.85 12.62
N SER A 431 -20.70 17.53 11.69
CA SER A 431 -22.15 17.71 11.85
C SER A 431 -22.54 19.09 12.40
N PHE A 432 -21.92 20.15 11.87
CA PHE A 432 -22.14 21.56 12.24
C PHE A 432 -21.70 21.94 13.68
N LYS A 433 -20.93 21.11 14.39
CA LYS A 433 -20.42 21.43 15.73
C LYS A 433 -18.95 21.09 15.91
N TRP A 434 -18.22 22.02 16.51
CA TRP A 434 -16.83 21.80 16.89
C TRP A 434 -16.73 20.89 18.13
N LEU A 435 -16.18 19.69 17.94
CA LEU A 435 -15.96 18.69 19.00
C LEU A 435 -14.70 19.00 19.85
N PRO A 436 -14.46 18.29 20.97
CA PRO A 436 -13.27 18.48 21.80
C PRO A 436 -11.94 18.25 21.06
N PRO A 437 -10.81 18.82 21.53
CA PRO A 437 -9.52 18.75 20.82
C PRO A 437 -8.95 17.34 20.63
N GLY A 438 -9.36 16.37 21.47
CA GLY A 438 -8.95 14.97 21.36
C GLY A 438 -9.82 14.13 20.43
N SER A 439 -10.84 14.71 19.78
CA SER A 439 -11.73 13.96 18.90
C SER A 439 -11.06 13.66 17.56
N THR A 440 -11.26 12.44 17.06
CA THR A 440 -10.70 12.01 15.77
C THR A 440 -11.32 12.77 14.61
N GLU A 441 -12.57 13.21 14.72
CA GLU A 441 -13.28 14.02 13.72
C GLU A 441 -12.63 15.40 13.57
N ILE A 442 -12.23 16.04 14.68
CA ILE A 442 -11.50 17.31 14.65
C ILE A 442 -10.14 17.10 13.99
N ALA A 443 -9.44 16.01 14.32
CA ALA A 443 -8.18 15.68 13.66
C ALA A 443 -8.35 15.51 12.13
N VAL A 444 -9.43 14.86 11.68
CA VAL A 444 -9.75 14.74 10.25
C VAL A 444 -10.10 16.08 9.63
N ALA A 445 -10.90 16.93 10.28
CA ALA A 445 -11.23 18.26 9.77
C ALA A 445 -9.98 19.13 9.55
N PHE A 446 -9.06 19.15 10.53
CA PHE A 446 -7.79 19.88 10.40
C PHE A 446 -6.82 19.26 9.38
N ARG A 447 -6.87 17.93 9.19
CA ARG A 447 -6.17 17.26 8.10
C ARG A 447 -6.74 17.68 6.75
N THR A 448 -8.06 17.78 6.61
CA THR A 448 -8.74 18.25 5.41
C THR A 448 -8.37 19.70 5.11
N PHE A 449 -8.39 20.59 6.10
CA PHE A 449 -7.88 21.97 5.96
C PHE A 449 -6.49 22.00 5.36
N HIS A 450 -5.56 21.24 5.97
CA HIS A 450 -4.19 21.17 5.51
C HIS A 450 -4.08 20.67 4.06
N LYS A 451 -4.84 19.63 3.71
CA LYS A 451 -4.84 19.06 2.35
C LYS A 451 -5.38 20.02 1.31
N PHE A 452 -6.50 20.70 1.57
CA PHE A 452 -7.02 21.71 0.64
C PHE A 452 -6.05 22.88 0.43
N LEU A 453 -5.22 23.23 1.42
CA LEU A 453 -4.22 24.31 1.28
C LEU A 453 -2.92 23.87 0.59
N ILE A 454 -2.50 22.62 0.73
CA ILE A 454 -1.21 22.16 0.23
C ILE A 454 -1.30 21.44 -1.11
N THR A 455 -2.40 20.73 -1.39
CA THR A 455 -2.53 19.95 -2.62
C THR A 455 -2.38 20.81 -3.88
N GLY A 456 -2.75 22.10 -3.82
CA GLY A 456 -2.59 23.06 -4.91
C GLY A 456 -1.14 23.51 -5.17
N SER A 457 -0.25 23.30 -4.20
CA SER A 457 1.15 23.72 -4.24
C SER A 457 2.07 22.60 -3.74
N SER A 458 2.00 21.44 -4.37
CA SER A 458 2.86 20.28 -4.08
C SER A 458 4.34 20.66 -4.12
N HIS A 459 5.19 20.06 -3.28
CA HIS A 459 6.65 20.32 -3.27
C HIS A 459 7.34 20.05 -4.61
N SER A 460 6.73 19.25 -5.49
CA SER A 460 7.20 19.01 -6.86
C SER A 460 6.96 20.18 -7.82
N ASP A 461 6.10 21.13 -7.45
CA ASP A 461 5.77 22.30 -8.26
C ASP A 461 6.77 23.44 -7.99
N SER A 462 7.50 23.87 -9.00
CA SER A 462 8.49 24.95 -8.89
C SER A 462 7.93 26.32 -9.27
N ASP A 463 6.69 26.39 -9.75
CA ASP A 463 6.13 27.63 -10.26
C ASP A 463 5.60 28.54 -9.13
N PRO A 464 6.18 29.73 -8.92
CA PRO A 464 5.71 30.69 -7.93
C PRO A 464 4.29 31.21 -8.20
N SER A 465 3.76 31.09 -9.42
CA SER A 465 2.39 31.52 -9.77
C SER A 465 1.31 30.78 -8.96
N THR A 466 1.54 29.49 -8.66
CA THR A 466 0.63 28.63 -7.88
C THR A 466 0.44 29.13 -6.45
N THR A 467 1.48 29.71 -5.86
CA THR A 467 1.44 30.27 -4.49
C THR A 467 0.55 31.51 -4.41
N ARG A 468 0.55 32.34 -5.45
CA ARG A 468 -0.27 33.55 -5.54
C ARG A 468 -1.74 33.22 -5.77
N ASN A 469 -2.03 32.25 -6.63
CA ASN A 469 -3.39 31.78 -6.89
C ASN A 469 -4.04 31.16 -5.63
N MET A 470 -3.24 30.50 -4.79
CA MET A 470 -3.72 29.91 -3.53
C MET A 470 -4.05 30.96 -2.45
N LEU A 471 -3.31 32.08 -2.40
CA LEU A 471 -3.62 33.23 -1.51
C LEU A 471 -4.97 33.88 -1.83
N ASP A 472 -5.29 33.96 -3.12
CA ASP A 472 -6.55 34.50 -3.61
C ASP A 472 -7.68 33.47 -3.68
N SER A 473 -7.39 32.21 -3.31
CA SER A 473 -8.40 31.17 -3.30
C SER A 473 -9.51 31.48 -2.29
N MET A 474 -10.75 31.33 -2.74
CA MET A 474 -11.92 31.49 -1.88
C MET A 474 -11.95 30.46 -0.75
N ILE A 475 -11.33 29.30 -0.93
CA ILE A 475 -11.17 28.26 0.11
C ILE A 475 -10.31 28.78 1.26
N PHE A 476 -9.15 29.39 0.96
CA PHE A 476 -8.28 29.94 2.01
C PHE A 476 -8.96 31.08 2.78
N ARG A 477 -9.66 31.99 2.09
CA ARG A 477 -10.44 33.07 2.73
C ARG A 477 -11.55 32.53 3.63
N THR A 478 -12.24 31.48 3.21
CA THR A 478 -13.29 30.81 4.00
C THR A 478 -12.68 30.15 5.24
N LEU A 479 -11.59 29.41 5.09
CA LEU A 479 -10.87 28.76 6.18
C LEU A 479 -10.36 29.77 7.23
N GLN A 480 -9.84 30.91 6.78
CA GLN A 480 -9.44 32.01 7.65
C GLN A 480 -10.60 32.48 8.55
N VAL A 481 -11.77 32.72 7.96
CA VAL A 481 -12.97 33.13 8.71
C VAL A 481 -13.43 32.03 9.67
N MET A 482 -13.43 30.77 9.22
CA MET A 482 -13.80 29.63 10.06
C MET A 482 -12.89 29.47 11.28
N LEU A 483 -11.57 29.61 11.13
CA LEU A 483 -10.63 29.50 12.25
C LEU A 483 -10.78 30.66 13.24
N VAL A 484 -11.01 31.89 12.77
CA VAL A 484 -11.30 33.04 13.65
C VAL A 484 -12.60 32.81 14.44
N ASN A 485 -13.67 32.35 13.78
CA ASN A 485 -14.93 32.08 14.47
C ASN A 485 -14.79 30.91 15.46
N MET A 486 -14.10 29.83 15.06
CA MET A 486 -13.84 28.67 15.92
C MET A 486 -13.07 29.05 17.18
N THR A 487 -12.06 29.91 17.08
CA THR A 487 -11.27 30.36 18.23
C THR A 487 -12.08 31.27 19.17
N LEU A 488 -13.02 32.05 18.64
CA LEU A 488 -13.94 32.87 19.43
C LEU A 488 -15.03 32.03 20.14
N GLU A 489 -15.58 31.02 19.45
CA GLU A 489 -16.66 30.16 19.95
C GLU A 489 -16.16 29.07 20.90
N SER A 490 -15.06 28.40 20.57
CA SER A 490 -14.53 27.24 21.29
C SER A 490 -13.05 27.41 21.65
N ARG A 491 -12.80 28.04 22.79
CA ARG A 491 -11.43 28.31 23.29
C ARG A 491 -10.62 27.05 23.58
N ARG A 492 -11.28 25.89 23.77
CA ARG A 492 -10.61 24.59 23.98
C ARG A 492 -9.90 24.08 22.73
N LEU A 493 -10.24 24.58 21.54
CA LEU A 493 -9.61 24.20 20.27
C LEU A 493 -8.41 25.05 19.89
N VAL A 494 -8.13 26.13 20.63
CA VAL A 494 -6.98 27.00 20.35
C VAL A 494 -5.66 26.22 20.23
N PRO A 495 -5.32 25.24 21.10
CA PRO A 495 -4.09 24.46 20.92
C PRO A 495 -4.03 23.68 19.60
N VAL A 496 -5.17 23.20 19.09
CA VAL A 496 -5.24 22.50 17.80
C VAL A 496 -5.03 23.48 16.64
N VAL A 497 -5.61 24.67 16.74
CA VAL A 497 -5.38 25.76 15.77
C VAL A 497 -3.92 26.20 15.77
N ALA A 498 -3.30 26.34 16.95
CA ALA A 498 -1.90 26.68 17.08
C ALA A 498 -1.00 25.59 16.45
N ALA A 499 -1.24 24.31 16.76
CA ALA A 499 -0.50 23.20 16.16
C ALA A 499 -0.67 23.12 14.62
N PHE A 500 -1.84 23.50 14.11
CA PHE A 500 -2.08 23.59 12.66
C PHE A 500 -1.25 24.71 12.01
N VAL A 501 -1.19 25.89 12.65
CA VAL A 501 -0.34 26.99 12.19
C VAL A 501 1.14 26.61 12.27
N ASP A 502 1.58 26.02 13.39
CA ASP A 502 2.96 25.56 13.59
C ASP A 502 3.37 24.57 12.48
N ARG A 503 2.47 23.67 12.06
CA ARG A 503 2.72 22.75 10.94
C ARG A 503 2.96 23.50 9.62
N LEU A 504 2.18 24.53 9.31
CA LEU A 504 2.37 25.35 8.11
C LEU A 504 3.68 26.14 8.18
N LEU A 505 3.99 26.76 9.32
CA LEU A 505 5.21 27.53 9.55
C LEU A 505 6.48 26.67 9.47
N SER A 506 6.42 25.42 9.94
CA SER A 506 7.55 24.49 9.89
C SER A 506 7.97 24.12 8.46
N CYS A 507 7.08 24.28 7.49
CA CYS A 507 7.35 24.00 6.09
C CYS A 507 7.85 25.25 5.35
N LYS A 508 9.09 25.23 4.85
CA LYS A 508 9.67 26.37 4.11
C LYS A 508 8.85 26.82 2.90
N LYS A 509 8.15 25.89 2.22
CA LYS A 509 7.33 26.21 1.04
C LYS A 509 5.98 26.82 1.42
N HIS A 510 5.42 26.44 2.57
CA HIS A 510 4.06 26.82 2.99
C HIS A 510 4.04 27.78 4.18
N SER A 511 5.20 28.24 4.66
CA SER A 511 5.32 29.13 5.82
C SER A 511 4.51 30.42 5.64
N TRP A 512 4.45 30.95 4.43
CA TRP A 512 3.65 32.13 4.08
C TRP A 512 2.14 31.95 4.34
N LEU A 513 1.58 30.73 4.24
CA LEU A 513 0.19 30.45 4.62
C LEU A 513 0.01 30.63 6.13
N GLY A 514 0.96 30.10 6.92
CA GLY A 514 0.99 30.26 8.36
C GLY A 514 1.11 31.73 8.78
N GLU A 515 2.01 32.49 8.15
CA GLU A 515 2.18 33.93 8.40
C GLU A 515 0.90 34.71 8.08
N ARG A 516 0.26 34.41 6.94
CA ARG A 516 -0.99 35.07 6.53
C ARG A 516 -2.17 34.73 7.44
N LEU A 517 -2.20 33.51 8.00
CA LEU A 517 -3.17 33.12 9.03
C LEU A 517 -2.95 33.91 10.33
N LEU A 518 -1.70 34.07 10.77
CA LEU A 518 -1.36 34.87 11.94
C LEU A 518 -1.74 36.35 11.76
N GLN A 519 -1.50 36.93 10.58
CA GLN A 519 -1.96 38.28 10.25
C GLN A 519 -3.48 38.41 10.37
N LYS A 520 -4.23 37.41 9.91
CA LYS A 520 -5.70 37.40 10.03
C LYS A 520 -6.16 37.33 11.49
N PHE A 521 -5.46 36.56 12.33
CA PHE A 521 -5.73 36.54 13.77
C PHE A 521 -5.43 37.90 14.41
N ASP A 522 -4.32 38.56 14.06
CA ASP A 522 -4.02 39.92 14.53
C ASP A 522 -5.15 40.91 14.18
N GLU A 523 -5.61 40.91 12.92
CA GLU A 523 -6.62 41.85 12.42
C GLU A 523 -8.04 41.58 12.94
N HIS A 524 -8.44 40.31 13.04
CA HIS A 524 -9.86 39.95 13.26
C HIS A 524 -10.15 39.16 14.53
N LEU A 525 -9.15 38.50 15.12
CA LEU A 525 -9.31 37.81 16.41
C LEU A 525 -9.05 38.79 17.55
N LEU A 526 -7.89 39.45 17.59
CA LEU A 526 -7.49 40.31 18.72
C LEU A 526 -8.57 41.34 19.11
N PRO A 527 -9.19 42.09 18.18
CA PRO A 527 -10.18 43.11 18.56
C PRO A 527 -11.49 42.54 19.10
N LYS A 528 -11.78 41.26 18.82
CA LYS A 528 -13.07 40.61 19.15
C LYS A 528 -13.00 39.73 20.40
N VAL A 529 -11.82 39.49 20.97
CA VAL A 529 -11.71 38.62 22.14
C VAL A 529 -12.28 39.31 23.38
N LYS A 530 -13.12 38.60 24.14
CA LYS A 530 -13.66 39.08 25.41
C LYS A 530 -12.58 39.12 26.48
N MET A 531 -12.51 40.22 27.22
CA MET A 531 -11.62 40.38 28.37
C MET A 531 -12.19 39.61 29.57
N ASP A 532 -11.68 38.39 29.78
CA ASP A 532 -12.03 37.55 30.91
C ASP A 532 -10.86 36.63 31.29
N TYR A 533 -10.96 35.92 32.41
CA TYR A 533 -9.94 34.96 32.87
C TYR A 533 -9.69 33.78 31.90
N LYS A 534 -10.55 33.57 30.90
CA LYS A 534 -10.34 32.53 29.88
C LYS A 534 -9.67 33.11 28.62
N LEU A 535 -9.21 34.36 28.62
CA LEU A 535 -8.38 34.91 27.53
C LEU A 535 -7.08 34.10 27.35
N VAL A 536 -6.56 33.56 28.45
CA VAL A 536 -5.31 32.78 28.49
C VAL A 536 -5.35 31.54 27.59
N TYR A 537 -6.53 31.01 27.27
CA TYR A 537 -6.64 29.92 26.29
C TYR A 537 -6.23 30.35 24.88
N CYS A 538 -6.27 31.65 24.55
CA CYS A 538 -5.81 32.21 23.27
C CYS A 538 -4.30 32.47 23.22
N PHE A 539 -3.61 32.40 24.36
CA PHE A 539 -2.18 32.74 24.45
C PHE A 539 -1.28 31.91 23.53
N PRO A 540 -1.52 30.61 23.26
CA PRO A 540 -0.75 29.87 22.28
C PRO A 540 -0.74 30.51 20.89
N ILE A 541 -1.83 31.17 20.46
CA ILE A 541 -1.84 31.91 19.18
C ILE A 541 -1.10 33.25 19.35
N PHE A 542 -1.25 33.92 20.49
CA PHE A 542 -0.60 35.20 20.75
C PHE A 542 0.92 35.08 20.84
N ASP A 543 1.44 34.00 21.41
CA ASP A 543 2.87 33.68 21.40
C ASP A 543 3.40 33.63 19.96
N ARG A 544 2.66 32.99 19.05
CA ARG A 544 3.05 32.84 17.63
C ARG A 544 2.98 34.16 16.88
N ILE A 545 2.03 35.03 17.25
CA ILE A 545 1.98 36.41 16.75
C ILE A 545 3.19 37.20 17.28
N ALA A 546 3.57 37.02 18.55
CA ALA A 546 4.70 37.68 19.19
C ALA A 546 6.07 37.21 18.68
N GLU A 547 6.18 35.98 18.19
CA GLU A 547 7.40 35.47 17.53
C GLU A 547 7.53 35.99 16.08
N ASN A 548 6.42 36.37 15.44
CA ASN A 548 6.40 36.70 14.02
C ASN A 548 6.85 38.14 13.71
N LEU A 549 7.99 38.28 13.02
CA LEU A 549 8.59 39.58 12.69
C LEU A 549 7.78 40.44 11.71
N THR A 550 6.91 39.83 10.91
CA THR A 550 6.12 40.52 9.89
C THR A 550 4.93 41.27 10.49
N ILE A 551 4.40 40.81 11.63
CA ILE A 551 3.22 41.37 12.27
C ILE A 551 3.66 42.49 13.23
N PRO A 552 3.03 43.68 13.18
CA PRO A 552 3.36 44.74 14.12
C PRO A 552 2.84 44.37 15.52
N PRO A 553 3.70 44.33 16.57
CA PRO A 553 3.30 43.91 17.93
C PRO A 553 2.34 44.89 18.62
N ARG A 554 1.96 45.97 17.94
CA ARG A 554 1.15 47.09 18.45
C ARG A 554 -0.23 46.66 18.93
N GLY A 555 -0.91 45.81 18.18
CA GLY A 555 -2.25 45.31 18.52
C GLY A 555 -2.21 44.41 19.75
N LEU A 556 -1.28 43.45 19.75
CA LEU A 556 -1.11 42.51 20.84
C LEU A 556 -0.68 43.18 22.16
N ILE A 557 0.25 44.15 22.14
CA ILE A 557 0.62 44.91 23.35
C ILE A 557 -0.57 45.68 23.92
N ALA A 558 -1.40 46.28 23.07
CA ALA A 558 -2.60 46.98 23.53
C ALA A 558 -3.60 46.02 24.19
N LEU A 559 -3.79 44.82 23.61
CA LEU A 559 -4.61 43.77 24.20
C LEU A 559 -4.09 43.32 25.57
N LEU A 560 -2.78 43.05 25.68
CA LEU A 560 -2.14 42.64 26.93
C LEU A 560 -2.21 43.74 27.99
N THR A 561 -2.06 45.01 27.60
CA THR A 561 -2.23 46.15 28.52
C THR A 561 -3.64 46.17 29.12
N ASN A 562 -4.66 46.05 28.26
CA ASN A 562 -6.06 46.00 28.70
C ASN A 562 -6.34 44.77 29.57
N PHE A 563 -5.71 43.65 29.27
CA PHE A 563 -5.83 42.44 30.09
C PHE A 563 -5.19 42.61 31.48
N MET A 564 -4.02 43.24 31.57
CA MET A 564 -3.38 43.53 32.85
C MET A 564 -4.23 44.50 33.69
N ILE A 565 -4.84 45.52 33.08
CA ILE A 565 -5.80 46.42 33.76
C ILE A 565 -6.98 45.61 34.32
N PHE A 566 -7.59 44.74 33.49
CA PHE A 566 -8.69 43.88 33.91
C PHE A 566 -8.32 42.97 35.11
N LEU A 567 -7.13 42.38 35.10
CA LEU A 567 -6.67 41.52 36.20
C LEU A 567 -6.50 42.29 37.51
N VAL A 568 -6.04 43.54 37.44
CA VAL A 568 -5.93 44.43 38.61
C VAL A 568 -7.32 44.79 39.15
N GLU A 569 -8.25 45.18 38.28
CA GLU A 569 -9.61 45.58 38.67
C GLU A 569 -10.44 44.43 39.26
N LYS A 570 -10.22 43.20 38.79
CA LYS A 570 -10.94 42.00 39.25
C LYS A 570 -10.21 41.20 40.32
N HIS A 571 -9.14 41.76 40.88
CA HIS A 571 -8.40 41.14 41.95
C HIS A 571 -9.18 41.16 43.27
N GLY A 572 -9.27 40.01 43.93
CA GLY A 572 -9.91 39.83 45.23
C GLY A 572 -9.35 38.60 45.95
N PRO A 573 -9.72 38.38 47.23
CA PRO A 573 -9.14 37.33 48.08
C PRO A 573 -9.27 35.92 47.48
N ASP A 574 -10.35 35.65 46.73
CA ASP A 574 -10.60 34.34 46.09
C ASP A 574 -9.99 34.22 44.67
N THR A 575 -9.48 35.30 44.09
CA THR A 575 -8.94 35.34 42.72
C THR A 575 -7.42 35.60 42.67
N VAL A 576 -6.75 35.73 43.83
CA VAL A 576 -5.30 36.01 43.96
C VAL A 576 -4.47 35.07 43.07
N MET A 577 -4.55 33.76 43.29
CA MET A 577 -3.79 32.76 42.51
C MET A 577 -4.12 32.77 41.02
N LYS A 578 -5.37 33.08 40.65
CA LYS A 578 -5.79 33.17 39.24
C LYS A 578 -5.23 34.43 38.58
N SER A 579 -5.25 35.57 39.26
CA SER A 579 -4.67 36.81 38.74
C SER A 579 -3.16 36.67 38.53
N TRP A 580 -2.42 36.18 39.53
CA TRP A 580 -0.97 35.93 39.45
C TRP A 580 -0.59 35.02 38.27
N SER A 581 -1.17 33.82 38.20
CA SER A 581 -0.84 32.83 37.16
C SER A 581 -1.11 33.34 35.74
N GLN A 582 -2.10 34.23 35.56
CA GLN A 582 -2.42 34.83 34.27
C GLN A 582 -1.54 36.04 33.93
N GLY A 583 -1.21 36.87 34.93
CA GLY A 583 -0.28 37.98 34.77
C GLY A 583 1.13 37.49 34.41
N SER A 584 1.62 36.46 35.08
CA SER A 584 2.91 35.82 34.76
C SER A 584 2.94 35.28 33.33
N ARG A 585 1.86 34.64 32.86
CA ARG A 585 1.75 34.18 31.46
C ARG A 585 1.75 35.34 30.45
N ALA A 586 1.12 36.47 30.77
CA ALA A 586 1.12 37.66 29.90
C ALA A 586 2.52 38.29 29.80
N LEU A 587 3.29 38.30 30.89
CA LEU A 587 4.71 38.68 30.87
C LEU A 587 5.57 37.71 30.05
N GLY A 588 5.21 36.41 30.03
CA GLY A 588 5.81 35.43 29.12
C GLY A 588 5.74 35.86 27.65
N ILE A 589 4.56 36.30 27.19
CA ILE A 589 4.37 36.81 25.81
C ILE A 589 5.21 38.08 25.59
N CYS A 590 5.26 38.98 26.58
CA CYS A 590 6.08 40.19 26.51
C CYS A 590 7.57 39.85 26.35
N ARG A 591 8.06 38.83 27.05
CA ARG A 591 9.43 38.32 26.92
C ARG A 591 9.68 37.75 25.53
N THR A 592 8.75 36.97 24.99
CA THR A 592 8.84 36.46 23.61
C THR A 592 8.99 37.61 22.60
N MET A 593 8.19 38.68 22.74
CA MET A 593 8.34 39.85 21.87
C MET A 593 9.72 40.50 21.96
N LEU A 594 10.27 40.64 23.17
CA LEU A 594 11.59 41.22 23.41
C LEU A 594 12.72 40.41 22.75
N VAL A 595 12.58 39.08 22.69
CA VAL A 595 13.56 38.19 22.06
C VAL A 595 13.53 38.31 20.54
N HIS A 596 12.34 38.43 19.94
CA HIS A 596 12.19 38.37 18.49
C HIS A 596 12.17 39.75 17.81
N HIS A 597 11.54 40.77 18.38
CA HIS A 597 11.38 42.08 17.72
C HIS A 597 12.45 43.10 18.12
N HIS A 598 12.77 44.00 17.20
CA HIS A 598 13.64 45.15 17.50
C HIS A 598 13.03 46.07 18.57
N SER A 599 13.88 46.51 19.51
CA SER A 599 13.52 47.38 20.63
C SER A 599 12.78 48.65 20.20
N SER A 600 13.13 49.24 19.06
CA SER A 600 12.47 50.45 18.52
C SER A 600 10.96 50.27 18.27
N ARG A 601 10.49 49.05 17.97
CA ARG A 601 9.07 48.76 17.73
C ARG A 601 8.28 48.57 19.03
N LEU A 602 8.95 48.19 20.12
CA LEU A 602 8.34 47.78 21.39
C LEU A 602 8.43 48.87 22.47
N PHE A 603 9.55 49.59 22.51
CA PHE A 603 10.04 50.33 23.69
C PHE A 603 8.96 51.17 24.37
N LEU A 604 8.29 52.06 23.63
CA LEU A 604 7.34 53.01 24.23
C LEU A 604 6.10 52.33 24.83
N ARG A 605 5.57 51.31 24.15
CA ARG A 605 4.30 50.69 24.56
C ARG A 605 4.52 49.60 25.59
N LEU A 606 5.58 48.81 25.40
CA LEU A 606 5.95 47.76 26.34
C LEU A 606 6.42 48.34 27.67
N SER A 607 7.22 49.43 27.66
CA SER A 607 7.60 50.12 28.90
C SER A 607 6.39 50.64 29.68
N ARG A 608 5.37 51.16 29.00
CA ARG A 608 4.11 51.57 29.65
C ARG A 608 3.35 50.40 30.27
N LEU A 609 3.26 49.25 29.58
CA LEU A 609 2.64 48.03 30.10
C LEU A 609 3.40 47.52 31.34
N LEU A 610 4.73 47.43 31.25
CA LEU A 610 5.58 46.94 32.34
C LEU A 610 5.55 47.89 33.55
N ALA A 611 5.63 49.21 33.32
CA ALA A 611 5.49 50.21 34.37
C ALA A 611 4.12 50.15 35.06
N PHE A 612 3.04 50.00 34.28
CA PHE A 612 1.70 49.79 34.85
C PHE A 612 1.65 48.53 35.72
N THR A 613 2.23 47.43 35.23
CA THR A 613 2.29 46.15 35.95
C THR A 613 3.08 46.29 37.27
N CYS A 614 4.24 46.95 37.23
CA CYS A 614 5.06 47.24 38.40
C CYS A 614 4.30 48.02 39.49
N LEU A 615 3.50 49.00 39.08
CA LEU A 615 2.83 49.93 39.99
C LEU A 615 1.55 49.38 40.57
N PHE A 616 0.74 48.69 39.75
CA PHE A 616 -0.65 48.41 40.09
C PHE A 616 -0.96 46.91 40.24
N PHE A 617 -0.10 45.99 39.77
CA PHE A 617 -0.38 44.56 39.88
C PHE A 617 -0.22 44.08 41.32
N PRO A 618 -1.16 43.35 41.93
CA PRO A 618 -1.14 43.07 43.37
C PRO A 618 -0.03 42.11 43.82
N ASP A 619 0.43 41.23 42.94
CA ASP A 619 1.42 40.19 43.24
C ASP A 619 2.87 40.67 43.09
N LEU A 620 3.70 40.42 44.11
CA LEU A 620 5.09 40.87 44.18
C LEU A 620 5.98 40.21 43.12
N GLU A 621 5.77 38.93 42.79
CA GLU A 621 6.60 38.23 41.79
C GLU A 621 6.33 38.75 40.38
N VAL A 622 5.08 39.07 40.05
CA VAL A 622 4.75 39.67 38.74
C VAL A 622 5.32 41.08 38.65
N ARG A 623 5.29 41.86 39.75
CA ARG A 623 5.95 43.16 39.81
C ARG A 623 7.44 43.04 39.57
N ASP A 624 8.11 42.11 40.25
CA ASP A 624 9.55 41.92 40.12
C ASP A 624 9.93 41.47 38.70
N ASN A 625 9.19 40.51 38.12
CA ASN A 625 9.38 40.10 36.72
C ASN A 625 9.11 41.20 35.69
N SER A 626 8.38 42.25 36.04
CA SER A 626 8.14 43.41 35.16
C SER A 626 9.19 44.52 35.29
N ARG A 627 10.05 44.47 36.32
CA ARG A 627 11.15 45.41 36.55
C ARG A 627 12.43 45.01 35.83
N TYR A 628 12.66 43.71 35.69
CA TYR A 628 13.77 43.08 34.97
C TYR A 628 13.37 42.73 33.54
#